data_AF-A0A199V3X8-F1
#
_entry.id   AF-A0A199V3X8-F1
#
_cell.length_a   1.000
_cell.length_b   1.000
_cell.length_c   1.000
_cell.angle_alpha   90.00
_cell.angle_beta   90.00
_cell.angle_gamma   90.00
#
_symmetry.space_group_name_H-M   'P 1'
#
loop_
_entity.id
_entity.type
_entity.pdbx_description
1 polymer ?
#
loop_
_entity_poly.entity_id
_entity_poly.type
_entity_poly.pdbx_seq_one_letter_code
_entity_poly.pdbx_strand_id
1 'polypeptide(L)'
;MEDRTVAAPSSGPSSPGVYPVALSDAMDELLRFTLSLSSSSSSSPDADEDEDEDDDASIPDLSVDYCSRLLQDDPITVHPHLNDAEIVYGGVPQYPLYKHLARAIERCIYSGSFLRPVKSEVAFPVEPSKMKEDKWDKLILDKGAKLLNMFNSVDFELHVQEPYFSQLRAGLKRVEGRCAVDNYNRIAEGSLLLFNKCLLLEVERVTHYNSFYEMLQAETLTKVLPGVVTVEEGVQIYRKFYTEEKERSSGVLAISVTKPASQPYIYMKELLSRLGYDGVSSLLGMAHTVGTVPDGLPPPRSILIASSMRSHHPDVKGCSLTDAARALAKHVNRSSNGWWGDFRGTEANKNQLASEVVNRLLADCCWMNVHLIHSNDCLRDPGP
;
A
#
# COMPACT_ATOMS: atom_id res chain seq x y z
N MET A 1 -24.54 -22.69 34.04
CA MET A 1 -24.07 -23.22 32.74
C MET A 1 -23.29 -22.09 32.13
N GLU A 2 -22.01 -22.00 32.50
CA GLU A 2 -21.12 -20.93 32.05
C GLU A 2 -20.69 -21.24 30.62
N ASP A 3 -21.01 -20.31 29.72
CA ASP A 3 -20.66 -20.35 28.31
C ASP A 3 -19.16 -19.99 28.20
N ARG A 4 -18.31 -21.02 28.17
CA ARG A 4 -16.90 -20.87 27.84
C ARG A 4 -16.78 -20.79 26.32
N THR A 5 -16.73 -19.58 25.80
CA THR A 5 -16.23 -19.30 24.46
C THR A 5 -14.74 -19.66 24.44
N VAL A 6 -14.43 -20.89 24.03
CA VAL A 6 -13.05 -21.31 23.75
C VAL A 6 -12.61 -20.60 22.48
N ALA A 7 -11.76 -19.59 22.63
CA ALA A 7 -11.04 -19.00 21.50
C ALA A 7 -10.29 -20.12 20.78
N ALA A 8 -10.54 -20.25 19.47
CA ALA A 8 -9.80 -21.21 18.65
C ALA A 8 -8.30 -20.91 18.75
N PRO A 9 -7.43 -21.93 18.90
CA PRO A 9 -6.00 -21.69 18.90
C PRO A 9 -5.60 -21.03 17.58
N SER A 10 -4.89 -19.90 17.67
CA SER A 10 -4.26 -19.28 16.51
C SER A 10 -3.35 -20.32 15.85
N SER A 11 -3.55 -20.57 14.56
CA SER A 11 -2.65 -21.41 13.78
C SER A 11 -1.23 -20.88 13.94
N GLY A 12 -0.30 -21.75 14.34
CA GLY A 12 1.13 -21.41 14.40
C GLY A 12 1.61 -20.83 13.07
N PRO A 13 2.73 -20.11 13.05
CA PRO A 13 3.17 -19.45 11.84
C PRO A 13 3.46 -20.47 10.74
N SER A 14 3.12 -20.10 9.51
CA SER A 14 3.32 -20.95 8.33
C SER A 14 4.79 -21.33 8.15
N SER A 15 5.02 -22.51 7.57
CA SER A 15 6.35 -22.93 7.11
C SER A 15 6.90 -21.93 6.08
N PRO A 16 8.22 -21.62 6.07
CA PRO A 16 8.75 -20.61 5.18
C PRO A 16 8.65 -21.08 3.73
N GLY A 17 8.37 -20.14 2.84
CA GLY A 17 8.43 -20.37 1.39
C GLY A 17 9.89 -20.61 0.96
N VAL A 18 10.10 -21.51 -0.02
CA VAL A 18 11.44 -21.82 -0.56
C VAL A 18 11.51 -21.65 -2.08
N TYR A 19 10.45 -21.10 -2.67
CA TYR A 19 10.47 -20.69 -4.07
C TYR A 19 11.00 -19.26 -4.16
N PRO A 20 11.60 -18.87 -5.30
CA PRO A 20 12.07 -17.51 -5.48
C PRO A 20 10.95 -16.54 -5.11
N VAL A 21 11.20 -15.65 -4.16
CA VAL A 21 10.22 -14.64 -3.77
C VAL A 21 10.17 -13.63 -4.91
N ALA A 22 9.19 -13.79 -5.81
CA ALA A 22 9.04 -12.89 -6.93
C ALA A 22 8.70 -11.50 -6.40
N LEU A 23 9.37 -10.47 -6.94
CA LEU A 23 9.10 -9.09 -6.58
C LEU A 23 7.60 -8.77 -6.72
N SER A 24 6.95 -9.27 -7.79
CA SER A 24 5.51 -9.16 -8.02
C SER A 24 4.65 -9.55 -6.82
N ASP A 25 5.03 -10.59 -6.09
CA ASP A 25 4.26 -11.12 -4.95
C ASP A 25 4.40 -10.27 -3.69
N ALA A 26 5.37 -9.34 -3.69
CA ALA A 26 5.73 -8.47 -2.58
C ALA A 26 5.49 -6.98 -2.84
N MET A 27 5.21 -6.58 -4.08
CA MET A 27 5.07 -5.17 -4.47
C MET A 27 4.06 -4.39 -3.62
N ASP A 28 2.89 -4.98 -3.35
CA ASP A 28 1.85 -4.34 -2.55
C ASP A 28 2.32 -4.08 -1.11
N GLU A 29 2.87 -5.11 -0.45
CA GLU A 29 3.34 -5.00 0.94
C GLU A 29 4.58 -4.11 1.07
N LEU A 30 5.52 -4.19 0.11
CA LEU A 30 6.69 -3.33 0.07
C LEU A 30 6.30 -1.86 -0.08
N LEU A 31 5.41 -1.53 -1.01
CA LEU A 31 4.98 -0.16 -1.22
C LEU A 31 4.15 0.34 -0.05
N ARG A 32 3.21 -0.48 0.45
CA ARG A 32 2.42 -0.16 1.65
C ARG A 32 3.32 0.16 2.82
N PHE A 33 4.30 -0.70 3.11
CA PHE A 33 5.23 -0.52 4.20
C PHE A 33 6.06 0.77 4.02
N THR A 34 6.62 0.99 2.82
CA THR A 34 7.43 2.18 2.51
C THR A 34 6.63 3.48 2.72
N LEU A 35 5.39 3.55 2.25
CA LEU A 35 4.51 4.70 2.47
C LEU A 35 4.14 4.87 3.95
N SER A 36 3.96 3.77 4.68
CA SER A 36 3.56 3.80 6.11
C SER A 36 4.67 4.35 7.01
N LEU A 37 5.93 4.16 6.63
CA LEU A 37 7.07 4.72 7.38
C LEU A 37 6.95 6.24 7.49
N SER A 38 6.51 6.93 6.43
CA SER A 38 6.34 8.38 6.44
C SER A 38 5.29 8.89 7.41
N SER A 39 4.34 8.04 7.81
CA SER A 39 3.29 8.39 8.77
C SER A 39 3.70 8.15 10.22
N SER A 40 4.77 7.39 10.47
CA SER A 40 5.17 6.91 11.80
C SER A 40 6.22 7.76 12.51
N SER A 41 6.37 9.05 12.18
CA SER A 41 7.28 9.96 12.88
C SER A 41 6.80 10.24 14.31
N SER A 42 7.02 9.31 15.23
CA SER A 42 6.98 9.55 16.66
C SER A 42 8.39 9.89 17.12
N SER A 43 8.61 11.15 17.48
CA SER A 43 9.76 11.60 18.26
C SER A 43 9.85 10.81 19.58
N SER A 44 10.84 9.95 19.71
CA SER A 44 11.33 9.46 21.01
C SER A 44 12.37 10.45 21.54
N PRO A 45 12.24 11.00 22.77
CA PRO A 45 13.23 11.95 23.31
C PRO A 45 14.50 11.33 23.91
N ASP A 46 14.62 10.01 24.00
CA ASP A 46 15.60 9.35 24.91
C ASP A 46 16.49 8.29 24.23
N ALA A 47 16.83 8.42 22.94
CA ALA A 47 17.80 7.53 22.30
C ALA A 47 19.20 8.16 22.23
N ASP A 48 20.18 7.44 22.79
CA ASP A 48 21.60 7.77 22.76
C ASP A 48 22.11 7.96 21.31
N GLU A 49 23.09 8.85 21.13
CA GLU A 49 23.59 9.41 19.85
C GLU A 49 24.34 8.42 18.91
N ASP A 50 24.09 7.11 19.02
CA ASP A 50 24.68 6.07 18.16
C ASP A 50 23.62 5.34 17.29
N GLU A 51 22.48 5.98 16.99
CA GLU A 51 21.48 5.42 16.07
C GLU A 51 21.89 5.63 14.60
N ASP A 52 21.99 4.53 13.85
CA ASP A 52 22.21 4.50 12.41
C ASP A 52 21.30 5.54 11.70
N GLU A 53 21.90 6.51 11.00
CA GLU A 53 21.25 7.64 10.28
C GLU A 53 20.19 7.24 9.22
N ASP A 54 19.93 5.94 9.01
CA ASP A 54 19.17 5.37 7.90
C ASP A 54 17.65 5.17 8.17
N ASP A 55 17.15 5.49 9.37
CA ASP A 55 15.72 5.39 9.71
C ASP A 55 14.97 6.74 9.58
N ASP A 56 15.42 7.64 8.69
CA ASP A 56 14.61 8.80 8.27
C ASP A 56 13.29 8.30 7.67
N ALA A 57 12.22 8.45 8.44
CA ALA A 57 10.90 7.92 8.14
C ALA A 57 10.25 8.62 6.92
N SER A 58 10.69 9.83 6.58
CA SER A 58 10.06 10.65 5.53
C SER A 58 10.46 10.19 4.12
N ILE A 59 9.55 10.17 3.15
CA ILE A 59 9.93 10.08 1.73
C ILE A 59 10.20 11.52 1.25
N PRO A 60 11.43 11.88 0.86
CA PRO A 60 11.72 13.21 0.36
C PRO A 60 10.83 13.55 -0.83
N ASP A 61 10.43 14.82 -0.96
CA ASP A 61 9.59 15.34 -2.05
C ASP A 61 8.12 14.90 -2.06
N LEU A 62 7.68 14.02 -1.15
CA LEU A 62 6.27 13.68 -0.93
C LEU A 62 5.84 14.01 0.51
N SER A 63 4.69 14.67 0.67
CA SER A 63 4.19 14.99 2.00
C SER A 63 3.64 13.76 2.73
N VAL A 64 3.72 13.76 4.06
CA VAL A 64 3.16 12.70 4.91
C VAL A 64 1.65 12.53 4.68
N ASP A 65 0.92 13.63 4.47
CA ASP A 65 -0.51 13.62 4.12
C ASP A 65 -0.74 12.91 2.77
N TYR A 66 0.07 13.20 1.75
CA TYR A 66 -0.04 12.58 0.44
C TYR A 66 0.20 11.05 0.53
N CYS A 67 1.24 10.62 1.24
CA CYS A 67 1.50 9.20 1.51
C CYS A 67 0.34 8.54 2.25
N SER A 68 -0.23 9.21 3.25
CA SER A 68 -1.39 8.70 4.01
C SER A 68 -2.65 8.58 3.15
N ARG A 69 -2.90 9.53 2.23
CA ARG A 69 -4.01 9.46 1.28
C ARG A 69 -3.87 8.36 0.23
N LEU A 70 -2.63 7.97 -0.14
CA LEU A 70 -2.39 6.81 -1.01
C LEU A 70 -2.76 5.48 -0.32
N LEU A 71 -2.59 5.41 1.00
CA LEU A 71 -2.89 4.24 1.84
C LEU A 71 -4.36 4.13 2.24
N GLN A 72 -5.12 5.22 2.14
CA GLN A 72 -6.50 5.30 2.58
C GLN A 72 -7.39 4.28 1.85
N ASP A 73 -8.30 3.63 2.58
CA ASP A 73 -9.34 2.77 2.01
C ASP A 73 -10.57 3.57 1.54
N ASP A 74 -11.40 2.97 0.68
CA ASP A 74 -12.68 3.55 0.32
C ASP A 74 -13.65 3.49 1.52
N PRO A 75 -14.21 4.65 1.98
CA PRO A 75 -15.06 4.70 3.18
C PRO A 75 -16.39 3.96 3.03
N ILE A 76 -16.84 3.67 1.80
CA ILE A 76 -18.13 3.02 1.53
C ILE A 76 -17.87 1.83 0.62
N THR A 77 -17.21 0.81 1.16
CA THR A 77 -16.97 -0.43 0.42
C THR A 77 -18.27 -1.26 0.36
N VAL A 78 -18.97 -1.19 -0.78
CA VAL A 78 -20.13 -2.06 -1.05
C VAL A 78 -19.62 -3.35 -1.72
N HIS A 79 -19.36 -4.36 -0.89
CA HIS A 79 -18.97 -5.75 -1.21
C HIS A 79 -17.48 -6.06 -1.54
N PRO A 80 -16.83 -7.00 -0.80
CA PRO A 80 -15.43 -7.40 -1.01
C PRO A 80 -15.17 -8.41 -2.15
N HIS A 81 -16.13 -8.68 -3.04
CA HIS A 81 -16.08 -9.87 -3.91
C HIS A 81 -16.23 -9.61 -5.42
N LEU A 82 -16.05 -8.38 -5.89
CA LEU A 82 -15.78 -8.16 -7.31
C LEU A 82 -14.28 -8.38 -7.54
N ASN A 83 -13.95 -9.60 -7.97
CA ASN A 83 -12.64 -10.10 -8.37
C ASN A 83 -11.56 -9.02 -8.56
N ASP A 84 -10.52 -9.09 -7.74
CA ASP A 84 -9.20 -8.45 -7.90
C ASP A 84 -8.49 -8.78 -9.23
N ALA A 85 -9.10 -9.62 -10.08
CA ALA A 85 -8.48 -10.28 -11.23
C ALA A 85 -8.64 -9.53 -12.58
N GLU A 86 -9.50 -8.52 -12.68
CA GLU A 86 -9.59 -7.70 -13.91
C GLU A 86 -9.51 -6.21 -13.57
N ILE A 87 -8.27 -5.72 -13.46
CA ILE A 87 -8.02 -4.28 -13.48
C ILE A 87 -8.38 -3.78 -14.87
N VAL A 88 -9.53 -3.14 -14.97
CA VAL A 88 -9.85 -2.31 -16.12
C VAL A 88 -8.91 -1.10 -16.05
N TYR A 89 -7.86 -1.08 -16.87
CA TYR A 89 -7.08 0.15 -17.09
C TYR A 89 -8.05 1.23 -17.54
N GLY A 90 -8.32 2.29 -16.78
CA GLY A 90 -9.31 3.31 -17.14
C GLY A 90 -10.28 3.62 -16.00
N GLY A 91 -10.87 4.81 -16.07
CA GLY A 91 -11.66 5.31 -14.94
C GLY A 91 -10.79 5.80 -13.78
N VAL A 92 -11.45 6.35 -12.76
CA VAL A 92 -10.82 6.75 -11.49
C VAL A 92 -10.32 5.49 -10.76
N PRO A 93 -9.08 5.35 -10.28
CA PRO A 93 -8.63 4.11 -9.65
C PRO A 93 -9.43 3.80 -8.38
N GLN A 94 -9.59 2.52 -8.06
CA GLN A 94 -10.23 2.13 -6.81
C GLN A 94 -9.26 2.36 -5.65
N TYR A 95 -9.82 2.69 -4.49
CA TYR A 95 -9.03 2.81 -3.27
C TYR A 95 -8.83 1.41 -2.64
N PRO A 96 -7.70 1.16 -1.99
CA PRO A 96 -6.60 2.10 -1.75
C PRO A 96 -5.68 2.28 -2.98
N LEU A 97 -5.26 3.51 -3.23
CA LEU A 97 -4.54 3.89 -4.46
C LEU A 97 -3.15 3.25 -4.56
N TYR A 98 -2.50 2.94 -3.43
CA TYR A 98 -1.17 2.32 -3.45
C TYR A 98 -1.17 0.98 -4.20
N LYS A 99 -2.25 0.21 -4.24
CA LYS A 99 -2.32 -1.05 -5.00
C LYS A 99 -2.19 -0.82 -6.51
N HIS A 100 -2.85 0.22 -7.02
CA HIS A 100 -2.72 0.61 -8.43
C HIS A 100 -1.31 1.13 -8.72
N LEU A 101 -0.73 1.90 -7.80
CA LEU A 101 0.63 2.39 -7.91
C LEU A 101 1.67 1.26 -7.88
N ALA A 102 1.53 0.28 -6.98
CA ALA A 102 2.41 -0.88 -6.87
C ALA A 102 2.49 -1.63 -8.20
N ARG A 103 1.33 -1.96 -8.78
CA ARG A 103 1.23 -2.64 -10.08
C ARG A 103 1.78 -1.80 -11.23
N ALA A 104 1.59 -0.48 -11.20
CA ALA A 104 2.16 0.41 -12.21
C ALA A 104 3.69 0.46 -12.13
N ILE A 105 4.26 0.57 -10.92
CA ILE A 105 5.70 0.53 -10.67
C ILE A 105 6.26 -0.84 -11.07
N GLU A 106 5.59 -1.93 -10.71
CA GLU A 106 5.96 -3.30 -11.08
C GLU A 106 6.12 -3.44 -12.60
N ARG A 107 5.10 -3.01 -13.36
CA ARG A 107 5.15 -3.01 -14.82
C ARG A 107 6.31 -2.18 -15.36
N CYS A 108 6.58 -1.01 -14.76
CA CYS A 108 7.72 -0.19 -15.14
C CYS A 108 9.03 -0.95 -14.92
N ILE A 109 9.22 -1.55 -13.74
CA ILE A 109 10.42 -2.32 -13.38
C ILE A 109 10.66 -3.48 -14.36
N TYR A 110 9.64 -4.30 -14.63
CA TYR A 110 9.79 -5.43 -15.57
C TYR A 110 10.02 -5.00 -17.02
N SER A 111 9.51 -3.83 -17.42
CA SER A 111 9.76 -3.27 -18.75
C SER A 111 11.09 -2.53 -18.87
N GLY A 112 11.70 -2.14 -17.75
CA GLY A 112 12.88 -1.28 -17.72
C GLY A 112 12.63 0.18 -18.14
N SER A 113 11.38 0.62 -18.20
CA SER A 113 10.98 1.96 -18.65
C SER A 113 9.74 2.44 -17.88
N PHE A 114 9.56 3.75 -17.84
CA PHE A 114 8.37 4.40 -17.30
C PHE A 114 7.17 4.17 -18.22
N LEU A 115 6.20 3.38 -17.76
CA LEU A 115 4.99 3.04 -18.51
C LEU A 115 3.75 3.67 -17.87
N ARG A 116 3.09 4.56 -18.61
CA ARG A 116 1.76 5.04 -18.22
C ARG A 116 0.71 3.92 -18.37
N PRO A 117 -0.34 3.92 -17.53
CA PRO A 117 -1.54 3.12 -17.79
C PRO A 117 -2.11 3.45 -19.18
N VAL A 118 -2.22 2.44 -20.05
CA VAL A 118 -2.66 2.62 -21.44
C VAL A 118 -4.19 2.63 -21.51
N LYS A 119 -4.79 3.77 -21.87
CA LYS A 119 -6.13 3.88 -22.48
C LYS A 119 -6.38 5.26 -23.11
N SER A 120 -5.64 5.64 -24.15
CA SER A 120 -6.23 6.52 -25.19
C SER A 120 -5.36 6.66 -26.43
N GLU A 121 -5.99 6.43 -27.59
CA GLU A 121 -5.55 6.96 -28.89
C GLU A 121 -5.75 8.50 -28.98
N VAL A 122 -6.29 9.12 -27.92
CA VAL A 122 -6.50 10.56 -27.82
C VAL A 122 -5.28 11.20 -27.15
N ALA A 123 -4.64 12.13 -27.87
CA ALA A 123 -3.49 12.88 -27.37
C ALA A 123 -3.79 13.54 -26.01
N PHE A 124 -2.89 13.32 -25.04
CA PHE A 124 -3.00 13.94 -23.73
C PHE A 124 -2.85 15.47 -23.82
N PRO A 125 -3.60 16.27 -23.03
CA PRO A 125 -3.60 17.72 -23.18
C PRO A 125 -2.26 18.39 -22.85
N VAL A 126 -1.45 17.79 -21.96
CA VAL A 126 -0.03 18.13 -21.73
C VAL A 126 0.70 16.87 -21.26
N GLU A 127 1.74 16.47 -21.99
CA GLU A 127 2.64 15.40 -21.55
C GLU A 127 3.80 16.00 -20.75
N PRO A 128 4.29 15.32 -19.68
CA PRO A 128 5.54 15.72 -19.07
C PRO A 128 6.63 15.75 -20.15
N SER A 129 7.55 16.72 -20.03
CA SER A 129 8.61 16.88 -21.01
C SER A 129 9.36 15.57 -21.20
N LYS A 130 9.76 15.25 -22.43
CA LYS A 130 10.61 14.08 -22.75
C LYS A 130 11.82 13.93 -21.81
N MET A 131 12.43 15.05 -21.41
CA MET A 131 13.55 15.06 -20.45
C MET A 131 13.18 14.51 -19.06
N LYS A 132 11.95 14.70 -18.59
CA LYS A 132 11.46 14.13 -17.31
C LYS A 132 11.24 12.62 -17.45
N GLU A 133 10.62 12.18 -18.54
CA GLU A 133 10.44 10.75 -18.83
C GLU A 133 11.79 10.02 -18.93
N ASP A 134 12.76 10.58 -19.66
CA ASP A 134 14.11 10.02 -19.77
C ASP A 134 14.80 9.88 -18.39
N LYS A 135 14.49 10.77 -17.44
CA LYS A 135 14.99 10.68 -16.06
C LYS A 135 14.29 9.55 -15.29
N TRP A 136 12.98 9.40 -15.47
CA TRP A 136 12.23 8.31 -14.85
C TRP A 136 12.61 6.96 -15.43
N ASP A 137 12.86 6.83 -16.74
CA ASP A 137 13.38 5.61 -17.35
C ASP A 137 14.68 5.15 -16.70
N LYS A 138 15.65 6.07 -16.56
CA LYS A 138 16.93 5.77 -15.90
C LYS A 138 16.76 5.39 -14.43
N LEU A 139 15.83 6.06 -13.73
CA LEU A 139 15.50 5.76 -12.35
C LEU A 139 14.91 4.35 -12.20
N ILE A 140 13.92 4.01 -13.02
CA ILE A 140 13.27 2.70 -13.05
C ILE A 140 14.29 1.62 -13.39
N LEU A 141 15.16 1.85 -14.37
CA LEU A 141 16.19 0.90 -14.74
C LEU A 141 17.18 0.63 -13.59
N ASP A 142 17.68 1.67 -12.91
CA ASP A 142 18.63 1.51 -11.80
C ASP A 142 17.98 0.88 -10.57
N LYS A 143 16.91 1.51 -10.04
CA LYS A 143 16.29 1.09 -8.78
C LYS A 143 15.48 -0.19 -8.96
N GLY A 144 14.85 -0.38 -10.11
CA GLY A 144 14.16 -1.62 -10.47
C GLY A 144 15.11 -2.82 -10.54
N ALA A 145 16.29 -2.67 -11.16
CA ALA A 145 17.28 -3.74 -11.19
C ALA A 145 17.81 -4.09 -9.78
N LYS A 146 18.02 -3.09 -8.91
CA LYS A 146 18.42 -3.31 -7.51
C LYS A 146 17.36 -4.08 -6.72
N LEU A 147 16.08 -3.70 -6.87
CA LEU A 147 14.96 -4.42 -6.26
C LEU A 147 14.88 -5.87 -6.78
N LEU A 148 14.91 -6.08 -8.10
CA LEU A 148 14.88 -7.41 -8.69
C LEU A 148 16.04 -8.29 -8.20
N ASN A 149 17.26 -7.76 -8.17
CA ASN A 149 18.43 -8.51 -7.69
C ASN A 149 18.29 -8.88 -6.21
N MET A 150 17.80 -7.97 -5.37
CA MET A 150 17.59 -8.23 -3.95
C MET A 150 16.55 -9.33 -3.73
N PHE A 151 15.41 -9.26 -4.42
CA PHE A 151 14.36 -10.28 -4.31
C PHE A 151 14.79 -11.63 -4.88
N ASN A 152 15.55 -11.65 -5.98
CA ASN A 152 16.13 -12.88 -6.54
C ASN A 152 17.16 -13.54 -5.61
N SER A 153 17.75 -12.78 -4.68
CA SER A 153 18.70 -13.29 -3.69
C SER A 153 18.06 -13.78 -2.39
N VAL A 154 16.75 -13.58 -2.21
CA VAL A 154 16.04 -14.05 -1.00
C VAL A 154 15.96 -15.57 -0.99
N ASP A 155 16.41 -16.19 0.10
CA ASP A 155 16.34 -17.63 0.28
C ASP A 155 15.01 -18.08 0.90
N PHE A 156 14.48 -17.30 1.84
CA PHE A 156 13.27 -17.65 2.59
C PHE A 156 12.38 -16.44 2.88
N GLU A 157 11.07 -16.63 2.71
CA GLU A 157 10.06 -15.68 3.20
C GLU A 157 9.54 -16.12 4.57
N LEU A 158 9.59 -15.21 5.54
CA LEU A 158 9.06 -15.43 6.88
C LEU A 158 8.00 -14.38 7.21
N HIS A 159 7.03 -14.78 8.02
CA HIS A 159 6.04 -13.87 8.59
C HIS A 159 6.20 -13.77 10.10
N VAL A 160 6.11 -12.54 10.62
CA VAL A 160 6.14 -12.24 12.04
C VAL A 160 5.10 -11.16 12.39
N GLN A 161 4.46 -11.29 13.55
CA GLN A 161 3.45 -10.35 14.02
C GLN A 161 4.08 -9.15 14.75
N GLU A 162 3.33 -8.07 14.89
CA GLU A 162 3.68 -7.01 15.85
C GLU A 162 3.59 -7.52 17.30
N PRO A 163 4.45 -7.03 18.22
CA PRO A 163 5.46 -5.97 18.05
C PRO A 163 6.80 -6.46 17.46
N TYR A 164 6.96 -7.77 17.22
CA TYR A 164 8.24 -8.36 16.86
C TYR A 164 8.75 -7.90 15.49
N PHE A 165 7.85 -7.63 14.55
CA PHE A 165 8.22 -7.04 13.26
C PHE A 165 8.93 -5.69 13.43
N SER A 166 8.30 -4.75 14.16
CA SER A 166 8.89 -3.44 14.46
C SER A 166 10.21 -3.57 15.24
N GLN A 167 10.28 -4.52 16.18
CA GLN A 167 11.50 -4.77 16.95
C GLN A 167 12.66 -5.34 16.10
N LEU A 168 12.36 -6.19 15.12
CA LEU A 168 13.35 -6.70 14.15
C LEU A 168 13.89 -5.57 13.28
N ARG A 169 12.99 -4.70 12.78
CA ARG A 169 13.36 -3.53 11.97
C ARG A 169 14.28 -2.57 12.72
N ALA A 170 13.94 -2.28 13.98
CA ALA A 170 14.72 -1.41 14.87
C ALA A 170 16.00 -2.07 15.42
N GLY A 171 16.29 -3.33 15.07
CA GLY A 171 17.47 -4.05 15.55
C GLY A 171 17.43 -4.44 17.04
N LEU A 172 16.31 -4.20 17.73
CA LEU A 172 16.10 -4.56 19.13
C LEU A 172 15.99 -6.08 19.29
N LYS A 173 15.18 -6.70 18.43
CA LYS A 173 15.07 -8.16 18.33
C LYS A 173 16.07 -8.64 17.30
N ARG A 174 16.97 -9.53 17.71
CA ARG A 174 18.05 -10.08 16.88
C ARG A 174 18.02 -11.60 16.76
N VAL A 175 17.13 -12.28 17.48
CA VAL A 175 17.01 -13.73 17.43
C VAL A 175 15.54 -14.10 17.23
N GLU A 176 15.24 -14.86 16.18
CA GLU A 176 13.92 -15.38 15.89
C GLU A 176 13.81 -16.85 16.28
N GLY A 177 12.89 -17.16 17.21
CA GLY A 177 12.64 -18.52 17.69
C GLY A 177 11.54 -19.22 16.90
N ARG A 178 11.81 -20.41 16.37
CA ARG A 178 10.83 -21.23 15.62
C ARG A 178 10.96 -22.70 16.00
N CYS A 179 9.88 -23.48 15.92
CA CYS A 179 10.03 -24.94 15.97
C CYS A 179 10.83 -25.40 14.74
N ALA A 180 11.72 -26.39 14.91
CA ALA A 180 12.62 -26.86 13.85
C ALA A 180 11.87 -27.80 12.86
N VAL A 181 10.98 -27.22 12.07
CA VAL A 181 10.04 -27.96 11.20
C VAL A 181 10.24 -27.60 9.74
N ASP A 182 10.03 -28.59 8.87
CA ASP A 182 9.95 -28.40 7.42
C ASP A 182 11.13 -27.59 6.87
N ASN A 183 10.82 -26.48 6.19
CA ASN A 183 11.78 -25.61 5.53
C ASN A 183 12.61 -24.77 6.50
N TYR A 184 12.18 -24.59 7.76
CA TYR A 184 13.01 -23.88 8.75
C TYR A 184 14.34 -24.59 8.99
N ASN A 185 14.38 -25.93 8.88
CA ASN A 185 15.62 -26.72 9.01
C ASN A 185 16.64 -26.49 7.88
N ARG A 186 16.24 -25.78 6.81
CA ARG A 186 17.11 -25.46 5.67
C ARG A 186 17.76 -24.09 5.82
N ILE A 187 17.31 -23.27 6.77
CA ILE A 187 17.90 -21.96 7.05
C ILE A 187 19.28 -22.17 7.64
N ALA A 188 20.27 -21.51 7.08
CA ALA A 188 21.67 -21.59 7.49
C ALA A 188 22.28 -20.19 7.60
N GLU A 189 23.46 -20.11 8.23
CA GLU A 189 24.28 -18.90 8.23
C GLU A 189 24.49 -18.37 6.80
N GLY A 190 24.37 -17.06 6.63
CA GLY A 190 24.42 -16.36 5.34
C GLY A 190 23.11 -16.39 4.54
N SER A 191 22.05 -17.07 5.00
CA SER A 191 20.76 -17.03 4.30
C SER A 191 20.13 -15.63 4.38
N LEU A 192 19.51 -15.18 3.29
CA LEU A 192 18.73 -13.95 3.24
C LEU A 192 17.25 -14.23 3.48
N LEU A 193 16.71 -13.61 4.53
CA LEU A 193 15.33 -13.75 4.96
C LEU A 193 14.54 -12.48 4.62
N LEU A 194 13.40 -12.64 3.97
CA LEU A 194 12.45 -11.55 3.75
C LEU A 194 11.28 -11.68 4.73
N PHE A 195 11.24 -10.79 5.71
CA PHE A 195 10.18 -10.70 6.70
C PHE A 195 9.03 -9.83 6.20
N ASN A 196 7.81 -10.38 6.27
CA ASN A 196 6.56 -9.71 5.90
C ASN A 196 6.65 -9.04 4.51
N LYS A 197 7.40 -9.67 3.59
CA LYS A 197 7.61 -9.21 2.21
C LYS A 197 8.28 -7.84 2.03
N CYS A 198 8.83 -7.24 3.09
CA CYS A 198 9.36 -5.86 3.01
C CYS A 198 10.62 -5.58 3.83
N LEU A 199 11.00 -6.44 4.78
CA LEU A 199 12.20 -6.27 5.60
C LEU A 199 13.20 -7.39 5.29
N LEU A 200 14.39 -7.04 4.79
CA LEU A 200 15.43 -8.01 4.48
C LEU A 200 16.38 -8.15 5.67
N LEU A 201 16.64 -9.37 6.13
CA LEU A 201 17.61 -9.66 7.18
C LEU A 201 18.52 -10.81 6.75
N GLU A 202 19.77 -10.79 7.21
CA GLU A 202 20.75 -11.85 6.95
C GLU A 202 20.95 -12.70 8.22
N VAL A 203 21.05 -14.01 8.05
CA VAL A 203 21.27 -14.94 9.17
C VAL A 203 22.74 -14.95 9.59
N GLU A 204 23.03 -14.48 10.81
CA GLU A 204 24.36 -14.57 11.42
C GLU A 204 24.66 -15.98 11.93
N ARG A 205 23.65 -16.66 12.50
CA ARG A 205 23.82 -17.96 13.15
C ARG A 205 22.48 -18.67 13.31
N VAL A 206 22.50 -20.00 13.21
CA VAL A 206 21.36 -20.86 13.58
C VAL A 206 21.78 -21.84 14.68
N THR A 207 21.04 -21.88 15.78
CA THR A 207 21.30 -22.80 16.91
C THR A 207 20.08 -23.66 17.19
N HIS A 208 20.29 -24.97 17.40
CA HIS A 208 19.24 -25.91 17.79
C HIS A 208 19.19 -26.11 19.31
N TYR A 209 17.97 -26.19 19.85
CA TYR A 209 17.67 -26.47 21.26
C TYR A 209 16.55 -27.51 21.38
N ASN A 210 16.47 -28.20 22.53
CA ASN A 210 15.40 -29.17 22.76
C ASN A 210 14.08 -28.49 23.11
N SER A 211 14.12 -27.26 23.64
CA SER A 211 12.95 -26.52 24.09
C SER A 211 13.11 -25.01 23.95
N PHE A 212 12.00 -24.27 23.94
CA PHE A 212 12.00 -22.81 24.02
C PHE A 212 12.59 -22.34 25.35
N TYR A 213 12.41 -23.10 26.43
CA TYR A 213 13.01 -22.79 27.72
C TYR A 213 14.54 -22.78 27.65
N GLU A 214 15.13 -23.85 27.11
CA GLU A 214 16.58 -23.93 26.88
C GLU A 214 17.08 -22.82 25.95
N MET A 215 16.38 -22.57 24.85
CA MET A 215 16.71 -21.50 23.91
C MET A 215 16.75 -20.13 24.61
N LEU A 216 15.71 -19.81 25.39
CA LEU A 216 15.60 -18.52 26.10
C LEU A 216 16.58 -18.38 27.27
N GLN A 217 17.07 -19.48 27.84
CA GLN A 217 18.14 -19.46 28.83
C GLN A 217 19.52 -19.24 28.20
N ALA A 218 19.76 -19.87 27.05
CA ALA A 218 21.05 -19.83 26.38
C ALA A 218 21.25 -18.57 25.54
N GLU A 219 20.21 -18.13 24.82
CA GLU A 219 20.20 -16.87 24.09
C GLU A 219 19.84 -15.70 25.02
N THR A 220 20.28 -14.50 24.68
CA THR A 220 19.92 -13.31 25.48
C THR A 220 18.43 -13.04 25.36
N LEU A 221 17.64 -13.24 26.43
CA LEU A 221 16.18 -13.08 26.43
C LEU A 221 15.70 -11.78 25.75
N THR A 222 16.34 -10.64 26.04
CA THR A 222 15.98 -9.35 25.45
C THR A 222 16.24 -9.26 23.95
N LYS A 223 17.16 -10.07 23.39
CA LYS A 223 17.40 -10.18 21.94
C LYS A 223 16.38 -11.08 21.26
N VAL A 224 15.76 -12.02 21.99
CA VAL A 224 14.72 -12.93 21.47
C VAL A 224 13.34 -12.29 21.60
N LEU A 225 13.03 -11.74 22.78
CA LEU A 225 11.75 -11.15 23.15
C LEU A 225 11.98 -9.83 23.92
N PRO A 226 12.28 -8.72 23.20
CA PRO A 226 12.45 -7.41 23.84
C PRO A 226 11.23 -7.01 24.70
N GLY A 227 11.50 -6.55 25.92
CA GLY A 227 10.48 -6.16 26.91
C GLY A 227 10.00 -7.28 27.84
N VAL A 228 10.37 -8.54 27.58
CA VAL A 228 10.05 -9.68 28.45
C VAL A 228 11.12 -9.83 29.54
N VAL A 229 10.68 -10.05 30.78
CA VAL A 229 11.57 -10.04 31.96
C VAL A 229 12.02 -11.44 32.36
N THR A 230 11.16 -12.46 32.22
CA THR A 230 11.45 -13.83 32.66
C THR A 230 11.36 -14.85 31.54
N VAL A 231 12.12 -15.94 31.68
CA VAL A 231 12.11 -17.06 30.71
C VAL A 231 10.73 -17.72 30.69
N GLU A 232 10.08 -17.86 31.84
CA GLU A 232 8.77 -18.48 31.97
C GLU A 232 7.71 -17.70 31.19
N GLU A 233 7.72 -16.37 31.29
CA GLU A 233 6.86 -15.49 30.49
C GLU A 233 7.15 -15.64 29.00
N GLY A 234 8.44 -15.70 28.62
CA GLY A 234 8.86 -15.92 27.24
C GLY A 234 8.36 -17.25 26.66
N VAL A 235 8.39 -18.33 27.44
CA VAL A 235 7.81 -19.62 27.03
C VAL A 235 6.30 -19.51 26.82
N GLN A 236 5.57 -18.79 27.68
CA GLN A 236 4.12 -18.59 27.51
C GLN A 236 3.77 -17.82 26.23
N ILE A 237 4.66 -16.94 25.76
CA ILE A 237 4.49 -16.29 24.46
C ILE A 237 4.54 -17.33 23.33
N TYR A 238 5.55 -18.21 23.32
CA TYR A 238 5.64 -19.26 22.30
C TYR A 238 4.50 -20.26 22.35
N ARG A 239 3.91 -20.50 23.54
CA ARG A 239 2.73 -21.36 23.71
C ARG A 239 1.48 -20.87 23.00
N LYS A 240 1.41 -19.57 22.64
CA LYS A 240 0.33 -19.04 21.79
C LYS A 240 0.42 -19.55 20.35
N PHE A 241 1.60 -20.00 19.92
CA PHE A 241 1.88 -20.41 18.55
C PHE A 241 2.18 -21.92 18.42
N TYR A 242 2.77 -22.54 19.43
CA TYR A 242 3.22 -23.93 19.39
C TYR A 242 2.80 -24.71 20.62
N THR A 243 2.27 -25.92 20.40
CA THR A 243 1.99 -26.87 21.48
C THR A 243 3.28 -27.50 22.01
N GLU A 244 3.24 -28.00 23.24
CA GLU A 244 4.37 -28.71 23.86
C GLU A 244 4.76 -29.96 23.08
N GLU A 245 3.78 -30.67 22.52
CA GLU A 245 4.03 -31.86 21.71
C GLU A 245 4.79 -31.50 20.43
N LYS A 246 4.44 -30.37 19.80
CA LYS A 246 5.10 -29.91 18.58
C LYS A 246 6.55 -29.50 18.85
N GLU A 247 6.77 -28.76 19.93
CA GLU A 247 8.11 -28.42 20.39
C GLU A 247 8.93 -29.67 20.71
N ARG A 248 8.41 -30.58 21.53
CA ARG A 248 9.13 -31.80 21.93
C ARG A 248 9.47 -32.71 20.75
N SER A 249 8.59 -32.78 19.74
CA SER A 249 8.80 -33.63 18.56
C SER A 249 9.75 -33.00 17.53
N SER A 250 9.86 -31.68 17.50
CA SER A 250 10.62 -30.97 16.45
C SER A 250 11.88 -30.29 16.96
N GLY A 251 11.97 -30.01 18.26
CA GLY A 251 12.96 -29.09 18.81
C GLY A 251 12.69 -27.63 18.40
N VAL A 252 13.64 -26.76 18.73
CA VAL A 252 13.57 -25.31 18.51
C VAL A 252 14.83 -24.80 17.81
N LEU A 253 14.64 -23.85 16.91
CA LEU A 253 15.68 -23.07 16.24
C LEU A 253 15.71 -21.66 16.83
N ALA A 254 16.90 -21.20 17.18
CA ALA A 254 17.21 -19.78 17.31
C ALA A 254 17.91 -19.30 16.03
N ILE A 255 17.29 -18.37 15.32
CA ILE A 255 17.82 -17.79 14.09
C ILE A 255 18.31 -16.38 14.42
N SER A 256 19.61 -16.21 14.64
CA SER A 256 20.25 -14.91 14.86
C SER A 256 20.34 -14.15 13.55
N VAL A 257 19.95 -12.88 13.54
CA VAL A 257 19.85 -12.06 12.34
C VAL A 257 20.49 -10.68 12.52
N THR A 258 20.97 -10.15 11.40
CA THR A 258 21.42 -8.75 11.23
C THR A 258 20.67 -8.06 10.12
N LYS A 259 20.57 -6.74 10.20
CA LYS A 259 19.99 -5.88 9.16
C LYS A 259 21.10 -5.47 8.17
N PRO A 260 21.06 -5.91 6.91
CA PRO A 260 21.93 -5.36 5.87
C PRO A 260 21.66 -3.86 5.66
N ALA A 261 22.70 -3.11 5.30
CA ALA A 261 22.60 -1.67 5.03
C ALA A 261 21.65 -1.35 3.87
N SER A 262 21.59 -2.23 2.86
CA SER A 262 20.64 -2.09 1.74
C SER A 262 19.32 -2.79 2.06
N GLN A 263 18.22 -2.07 1.90
CA GLN A 263 16.86 -2.57 2.13
C GLN A 263 15.96 -2.29 0.94
N PRO A 264 14.94 -3.13 0.69
CA PRO A 264 14.07 -2.95 -0.46
C PRO A 264 13.21 -1.68 -0.31
N TYR A 265 12.79 -1.34 0.91
CA TYR A 265 12.03 -0.12 1.17
C TYR A 265 12.85 1.17 0.96
N ILE A 266 14.19 1.11 1.07
CA ILE A 266 15.07 2.24 0.74
C ILE A 266 15.01 2.53 -0.77
N TYR A 267 15.16 1.51 -1.61
CA TYR A 267 15.06 1.69 -3.06
C TYR A 267 13.66 2.11 -3.51
N MET A 268 12.61 1.60 -2.86
CA MET A 268 11.23 2.05 -3.09
C MET A 268 11.04 3.52 -2.69
N LYS A 269 11.57 3.93 -1.53
CA LYS A 269 11.55 5.33 -1.06
C LYS A 269 12.24 6.27 -2.06
N GLU A 270 13.43 5.92 -2.52
CA GLU A 270 14.17 6.72 -3.51
C GLU A 270 13.42 6.80 -4.86
N LEU A 271 12.77 5.71 -5.28
CA LEU A 271 11.96 5.67 -6.48
C LEU A 271 10.77 6.63 -6.36
N LEU A 272 10.02 6.57 -5.25
CA LEU A 272 8.87 7.45 -4.99
C LEU A 272 9.28 8.92 -4.90
N SER A 273 10.35 9.23 -4.16
CA SER A 273 10.89 10.59 -4.03
C SER A 273 11.24 11.19 -5.40
N ARG A 274 11.97 10.44 -6.24
CA ARG A 274 12.42 10.94 -7.55
C ARG A 274 11.34 10.93 -8.63
N LEU A 275 10.32 10.09 -8.50
CA LEU A 275 9.10 10.24 -9.30
C LEU A 275 8.39 11.55 -8.92
N GLY A 276 8.35 11.86 -7.63
CA GLY A 276 7.62 13.00 -7.08
C GLY A 276 6.12 12.93 -7.39
N TYR A 277 5.41 14.03 -7.14
CA TYR A 277 3.98 14.10 -7.42
C TYR A 277 3.65 13.84 -8.90
N ASP A 278 4.43 14.40 -9.83
CA ASP A 278 4.20 14.24 -11.28
C ASP A 278 4.30 12.78 -11.74
N GLY A 279 5.32 12.06 -11.28
CA GLY A 279 5.55 10.67 -11.66
C GLY A 279 4.51 9.74 -11.03
N VAL A 280 4.23 9.92 -9.74
CA VAL A 280 3.23 9.11 -9.03
C VAL A 280 1.83 9.31 -9.63
N SER A 281 1.40 10.56 -9.86
CA SER A 281 0.10 10.85 -10.48
C SER A 281 0.02 10.32 -11.92
N SER A 282 1.10 10.40 -12.70
CA SER A 282 1.18 9.82 -14.04
C SER A 282 1.01 8.29 -14.02
N LEU A 283 1.61 7.60 -13.05
CA LEU A 283 1.43 6.15 -12.87
C LEU A 283 0.02 5.77 -12.39
N LEU A 284 -0.68 6.68 -11.70
CA LEU A 284 -2.09 6.55 -11.35
C LEU A 284 -3.04 6.89 -12.52
N GLY A 285 -2.52 7.25 -13.70
CA GLY A 285 -3.31 7.57 -14.88
C GLY A 285 -3.92 8.99 -14.87
N MET A 286 -3.37 9.89 -14.05
CA MET A 286 -3.77 11.30 -14.04
C MET A 286 -3.08 12.07 -15.15
N ALA A 287 -3.82 12.94 -15.81
CA ALA A 287 -3.31 13.93 -16.74
C ALA A 287 -2.83 15.17 -15.98
N HIS A 288 -1.88 15.88 -16.58
CA HIS A 288 -1.40 17.17 -16.11
C HIS A 288 -1.86 18.25 -17.06
N THR A 289 -2.38 19.36 -16.54
CA THR A 289 -2.73 20.54 -17.34
C THR A 289 -2.45 21.81 -16.53
N VAL A 290 -2.59 22.97 -17.18
CA VAL A 290 -2.54 24.26 -16.45
C VAL A 290 -3.62 24.25 -15.36
N GLY A 291 -3.21 24.53 -14.13
CA GLY A 291 -4.09 24.52 -12.95
C GLY A 291 -4.23 23.16 -12.25
N THR A 292 -3.51 22.11 -12.67
CA THR A 292 -3.42 20.85 -11.91
C THR A 292 -2.92 21.14 -10.50
N VAL A 293 -3.57 20.53 -9.50
CA VAL A 293 -3.08 20.52 -8.12
C VAL A 293 -1.96 19.49 -8.04
N PRO A 294 -0.70 19.89 -7.75
CA PRO A 294 0.44 18.97 -7.81
C PRO A 294 0.26 17.73 -6.93
N ASP A 295 -0.15 17.90 -5.67
CA ASP A 295 -0.39 16.82 -4.70
C ASP A 295 -1.84 16.31 -4.69
N GLY A 296 -2.59 16.59 -5.76
CA GLY A 296 -3.96 16.15 -5.94
C GLY A 296 -4.04 14.65 -6.20
N LEU A 297 -4.91 13.96 -5.45
CA LEU A 297 -5.30 12.56 -5.70
C LEU A 297 -6.79 12.52 -6.03
N PRO A 298 -7.25 11.62 -6.90
CA PRO A 298 -8.67 11.52 -7.22
C PRO A 298 -9.43 11.04 -5.98
N PRO A 299 -10.53 11.67 -5.53
CA PRO A 299 -11.26 11.19 -4.36
C PRO A 299 -11.79 9.76 -4.55
N PRO A 300 -12.06 9.00 -3.47
CA PRO A 300 -12.69 7.69 -3.56
C PRO A 300 -13.97 7.73 -4.40
N ARG A 301 -14.19 6.72 -5.24
CA ARG A 301 -15.35 6.67 -6.14
C ARG A 301 -16.66 6.79 -5.37
N SER A 302 -16.75 6.18 -4.19
CA SER A 302 -17.94 6.30 -3.35
C SER A 302 -18.26 7.73 -2.94
N ILE A 303 -17.25 8.54 -2.65
CA ILE A 303 -17.40 9.95 -2.28
C ILE A 303 -17.84 10.77 -3.50
N LEU A 304 -17.27 10.49 -4.68
CA LEU A 304 -17.69 11.11 -5.93
C LEU A 304 -19.16 10.79 -6.24
N ILE A 305 -19.57 9.52 -6.12
CA ILE A 305 -20.95 9.08 -6.33
C ILE A 305 -21.87 9.74 -5.29
N ALA A 306 -21.56 9.64 -4.00
CA ALA A 306 -22.38 10.19 -2.93
C ALA A 306 -22.56 11.71 -3.06
N SER A 307 -21.49 12.43 -3.41
CA SER A 307 -21.55 13.88 -3.66
C SER A 307 -22.44 14.20 -4.86
N SER A 308 -22.27 13.47 -5.97
CA SER A 308 -23.06 13.66 -7.19
C SER A 308 -24.56 13.37 -7.02
N MET A 309 -24.91 12.48 -6.08
CA MET A 309 -26.28 12.05 -5.80
C MET A 309 -26.96 12.87 -4.69
N ARG A 310 -26.35 13.97 -4.22
CA ARG A 310 -27.02 14.91 -3.29
C ARG A 310 -28.21 15.59 -3.96
N SER A 311 -29.23 15.93 -3.15
CA SER A 311 -30.38 16.70 -3.63
C SER A 311 -29.94 18.09 -4.06
N HIS A 312 -30.33 18.51 -5.27
CA HIS A 312 -29.96 19.80 -5.83
C HIS A 312 -30.57 20.98 -5.08
N HIS A 313 -31.81 20.81 -4.61
CA HIS A 313 -32.55 21.80 -3.84
C HIS A 313 -33.23 21.12 -2.64
N PRO A 314 -32.46 20.82 -1.57
CA PRO A 314 -32.99 20.09 -0.41
C PRO A 314 -34.13 20.84 0.29
N ASP A 315 -34.14 22.17 0.19
CA ASP A 315 -35.13 23.03 0.85
C ASP A 315 -36.46 23.14 0.07
N VAL A 316 -36.53 22.61 -1.16
CA VAL A 316 -37.73 22.69 -2.01
C VAL A 316 -38.56 21.41 -1.85
N LYS A 317 -39.70 21.53 -1.18
CA LYS A 317 -40.61 20.41 -0.94
C LYS A 317 -41.11 19.80 -2.26
N GLY A 318 -40.88 18.50 -2.42
CA GLY A 318 -41.28 17.74 -3.62
C GLY A 318 -40.25 17.72 -4.75
N CYS A 319 -39.11 18.42 -4.60
CA CYS A 319 -37.96 18.28 -5.49
C CYS A 319 -37.06 17.14 -4.98
N SER A 320 -36.87 16.12 -5.80
CA SER A 320 -36.00 14.97 -5.51
C SER A 320 -34.85 14.85 -6.50
N LEU A 321 -34.70 15.80 -7.43
CA LEU A 321 -33.66 15.79 -8.45
C LEU A 321 -32.27 15.94 -7.83
N THR A 322 -31.33 15.09 -8.24
CA THR A 322 -29.94 15.16 -7.78
C THR A 322 -29.12 16.20 -8.54
N ASP A 323 -28.00 16.62 -7.96
CA ASP A 323 -27.03 17.49 -8.63
C ASP A 323 -26.55 16.90 -9.97
N ALA A 324 -26.25 15.59 -10.00
CA ALA A 324 -25.89 14.90 -11.22
C ALA A 324 -27.01 14.91 -12.27
N ALA A 325 -28.26 14.67 -11.88
CA ALA A 325 -29.38 14.71 -12.82
C ALA A 325 -29.60 16.12 -13.36
N ARG A 326 -29.45 17.14 -12.52
CA ARG A 326 -29.50 18.54 -12.95
C ARG A 326 -28.37 18.88 -13.92
N ALA A 327 -27.15 18.42 -13.66
CA ALA A 327 -26.02 18.58 -14.56
C ALA A 327 -26.29 17.87 -15.89
N LEU A 328 -26.71 16.60 -15.86
CA LEU A 328 -27.02 15.78 -17.02
C LEU A 328 -28.06 16.44 -17.93
N ALA A 329 -29.10 17.06 -17.36
CA ALA A 329 -30.11 17.81 -18.11
C ALA A 329 -29.51 18.92 -19.00
N LYS A 330 -28.38 19.53 -18.59
CA LYS A 330 -27.67 20.54 -19.39
C LYS A 330 -26.83 19.95 -20.52
N HIS A 331 -26.43 18.69 -20.40
CA HIS A 331 -25.52 18.00 -21.34
C HIS A 331 -26.25 17.13 -22.37
N VAL A 332 -27.39 16.52 -22.03
CA VAL A 332 -28.12 15.59 -22.91
C VAL A 332 -28.44 16.20 -24.27
N ASN A 333 -28.86 17.46 -24.30
CA ASN A 333 -29.20 18.15 -25.55
C ASN A 333 -27.98 18.59 -26.37
N ARG A 334 -26.75 18.42 -25.85
CA ARG A 334 -25.50 18.78 -26.53
C ARG A 334 -24.90 17.62 -27.34
N SER A 335 -25.49 16.43 -27.26
CA SER A 335 -25.00 15.23 -27.96
C SER A 335 -26.09 14.65 -28.86
N SER A 336 -25.91 14.75 -30.17
CA SER A 336 -26.87 14.24 -31.16
C SER A 336 -26.86 12.72 -31.31
N ASN A 337 -25.81 12.05 -30.84
CA ASN A 337 -25.62 10.60 -30.94
C ASN A 337 -26.22 9.81 -29.76
N GLY A 338 -26.93 10.46 -28.82
CA GLY A 338 -27.55 9.79 -27.67
C GLY A 338 -26.58 9.29 -26.60
N TRP A 339 -25.31 9.71 -26.61
CA TRP A 339 -24.28 9.21 -25.68
C TRP A 339 -24.63 9.36 -24.19
N TRP A 340 -25.38 10.43 -23.83
CA TRP A 340 -25.83 10.72 -22.47
C TRP A 340 -27.14 10.00 -22.06
N GLY A 341 -27.76 9.24 -22.97
CA GLY A 341 -29.05 8.58 -22.74
C GLY A 341 -30.27 9.50 -22.95
N ASP A 342 -31.46 8.94 -22.71
CA ASP A 342 -32.75 9.65 -22.88
C ASP A 342 -33.25 10.24 -21.54
N PHE A 343 -33.11 11.56 -21.39
CA PHE A 343 -33.44 12.26 -20.15
C PHE A 343 -34.95 12.59 -20.05
N ARG A 344 -35.78 11.55 -19.91
CA ARG A 344 -37.24 11.65 -19.81
C ARG A 344 -37.78 10.93 -18.57
N GLY A 345 -39.09 11.06 -18.33
CA GLY A 345 -39.78 10.40 -17.22
C GLY A 345 -39.73 11.17 -15.90
N THR A 346 -39.97 10.44 -14.81
CA THR A 346 -40.02 10.97 -13.43
C THR A 346 -38.64 11.43 -12.95
N GLU A 347 -38.58 12.20 -11.87
CA GLU A 347 -37.30 12.56 -11.24
C GLU A 347 -36.49 11.33 -10.81
N ALA A 348 -37.17 10.27 -10.36
CA ALA A 348 -36.52 8.99 -10.06
C ALA A 348 -35.84 8.37 -11.30
N ASN A 349 -36.51 8.38 -12.46
CA ASN A 349 -35.90 7.89 -13.71
C ASN A 349 -34.68 8.73 -14.12
N LYS A 350 -34.76 10.05 -13.98
CA LYS A 350 -33.66 10.98 -14.30
C LYS A 350 -32.47 10.79 -13.37
N ASN A 351 -32.72 10.61 -12.07
CA ASN A 351 -31.69 10.35 -11.07
C ASN A 351 -31.02 8.99 -11.31
N GLN A 352 -31.79 7.96 -11.68
CA GLN A 352 -31.23 6.66 -12.04
C GLN A 352 -30.31 6.77 -13.26
N LEU A 353 -30.77 7.41 -14.35
CA LEU A 353 -29.93 7.63 -15.54
C LEU A 353 -28.66 8.42 -15.19
N ALA A 354 -28.77 9.45 -14.36
CA ALA A 354 -27.62 10.23 -13.91
C ALA A 354 -26.61 9.37 -13.12
N SER A 355 -27.10 8.49 -12.25
CA SER A 355 -26.25 7.54 -11.53
C SER A 355 -25.53 6.58 -12.49
N GLU A 356 -26.24 6.00 -13.46
CA GLU A 356 -25.64 5.11 -14.47
C GLU A 356 -24.56 5.85 -15.30
N VAL A 357 -24.83 7.09 -15.71
CA VAL A 357 -23.87 7.93 -16.44
C VAL A 357 -22.64 8.25 -15.59
N VAL A 358 -22.81 8.63 -14.32
CA VAL A 358 -21.69 8.91 -13.40
C VAL A 358 -20.85 7.66 -13.17
N ASN A 359 -21.48 6.51 -12.92
CA ASN A 359 -20.77 5.25 -12.73
C ASN A 359 -19.95 4.88 -13.97
N ARG A 360 -20.53 5.00 -15.17
CA ARG A 360 -19.81 4.78 -16.44
C ARG A 360 -18.65 5.76 -16.61
N LEU A 361 -18.83 7.04 -16.31
CA LEU A 361 -17.75 8.04 -16.37
C LEU A 361 -16.60 7.69 -15.42
N LEU A 362 -16.91 7.30 -14.18
CA LEU A 362 -15.91 6.92 -13.19
C LEU A 362 -15.23 5.59 -13.51
N ALA A 363 -15.88 4.68 -14.23
CA ALA A 363 -15.32 3.40 -14.65
C ALA A 363 -14.48 3.49 -15.92
N ASP A 364 -14.86 4.36 -16.85
CA ASP A 364 -14.36 4.34 -18.24
C ASP A 364 -13.74 5.68 -18.70
N CYS A 365 -13.51 6.65 -17.81
CA CYS A 365 -12.86 7.90 -18.24
C CYS A 365 -11.50 7.62 -18.91
N CYS A 366 -11.27 8.30 -20.03
CA CYS A 366 -10.03 8.18 -20.80
C CYS A 366 -8.85 8.89 -20.15
N TRP A 367 -9.14 9.92 -19.36
CA TRP A 367 -8.18 10.63 -18.53
C TRP A 367 -8.93 11.25 -17.34
N MET A 368 -8.17 11.58 -16.29
CA MET A 368 -8.67 12.31 -15.13
C MET A 368 -7.64 13.35 -14.69
N ASN A 369 -8.09 14.42 -14.04
CA ASN A 369 -7.21 15.43 -13.46
C ASN A 369 -7.91 16.04 -12.25
N VAL A 370 -7.13 16.63 -11.33
CA VAL A 370 -7.64 17.31 -10.14
C VAL A 370 -7.30 18.78 -10.23
N HIS A 371 -8.34 19.61 -10.18
CA HIS A 371 -8.26 21.06 -10.23
C HIS A 371 -9.00 21.66 -9.04
N LEU A 372 -8.48 22.78 -8.54
CA LEU A 372 -9.26 23.67 -7.69
C LEU A 372 -10.06 24.61 -8.60
N ILE A 373 -11.37 24.48 -8.55
CA ILE A 373 -12.24 25.52 -9.06
C ILE A 373 -12.29 26.58 -7.98
N HIS A 374 -11.54 27.68 -8.16
CA HIS A 374 -11.81 28.87 -7.37
C HIS A 374 -13.27 29.23 -7.61
N SER A 375 -14.08 29.21 -6.56
CA SER A 375 -15.36 29.89 -6.62
C SER A 375 -15.01 31.33 -6.98
N ASN A 376 -15.38 31.76 -8.18
CA ASN A 376 -15.59 33.17 -8.42
C ASN A 376 -16.72 33.57 -7.46
N ASP A 377 -16.36 33.92 -6.22
CA ASP A 377 -16.98 35.07 -5.63
C ASP A 377 -16.80 36.15 -6.69
N CYS A 378 -17.92 36.48 -7.33
CA CYS A 378 -17.99 37.67 -8.12
C CYS A 378 -17.46 38.79 -7.23
N LEU A 379 -16.21 39.19 -7.45
CA LEU A 379 -15.79 40.54 -7.17
C LEU A 379 -16.68 41.41 -8.05
N ARG A 380 -17.88 41.69 -7.54
CA ARG A 380 -18.55 42.96 -7.77
C ARG A 380 -17.59 43.98 -7.18
N ASP A 381 -16.65 44.40 -8.02
CA ASP A 381 -15.90 45.61 -7.78
C ASP A 381 -16.92 46.75 -7.74
N PRO A 382 -17.14 47.42 -6.60
CA PRO A 382 -18.01 48.56 -6.56
C PRO A 382 -17.17 49.80 -6.93
N GLY A 383 -17.20 50.14 -8.22
CA GLY A 383 -16.95 51.51 -8.70
C GLY A 383 -15.52 51.85 -9.12
N PRO A 384 -15.29 53.07 -9.64
CA PRO A 384 -16.20 54.23 -9.68
C PRO A 384 -17.10 54.35 -10.93
#